data_AF-A0A5C7APE9-F1
#
_entry.id   AF-A0A5C7APE9-F1
#
_cell.length_a   1.000
_cell.length_b   1.000
_cell.length_c   1.000
_cell.angle_alpha   90.00
_cell.angle_beta   90.00
_cell.angle_gamma   90.00
#
_symmetry.space_group_name_H-M   'P 1'
#
loop_
_entity.id
_entity.type
_entity.pdbx_description
1 polymer ?
#
loop_
_entity_poly.entity_id
_entity_poly.type
_entity_poly.pdbx_seq_one_letter_code
_entity_poly.pdbx_strand_id
1 'polypeptide(L)'
;MIIQTATANFMIERCESKNGCITIRSNSQEELHRFFGSLEISESNDPFYSFAVLACKQEFANAMIIMVKEIDYSEFSEFSFQTA
;
A
#
# COMPACT_ATOMS: atom_id res chain seq x y z
N MET A 1 2.47 7.69 -6.18
CA MET A 1 3.45 6.58 -6.00
C MET A 1 2.69 5.28 -6.13
N ILE A 2 3.28 4.25 -6.75
CA ILE A 2 2.65 2.93 -6.87
C ILE A 2 3.47 1.94 -6.04
N ILE A 3 2.78 1.11 -5.27
CA ILE A 3 3.37 -0.03 -4.56
C ILE A 3 2.66 -1.28 -5.04
N GLN A 4 3.43 -2.30 -5.40
CA GLN A 4 2.90 -3.59 -5.83
C GLN A 4 3.38 -4.65 -4.87
N THR A 5 2.47 -5.46 -4.36
CA THR A 5 2.75 -6.64 -3.55
C THR A 5 2.34 -7.88 -4.35
N ALA A 6 2.60 -9.07 -3.80
CA ALA A 6 2.12 -10.32 -4.38
C ALA A 6 0.58 -10.41 -4.44
N THR A 7 -0.13 -9.64 -3.60
CA THR A 7 -1.57 -9.75 -3.37
C THR A 7 -2.37 -8.53 -3.83
N ALA A 8 -1.75 -7.35 -4.00
CA ALA A 8 -2.45 -6.13 -4.37
C ALA A 8 -1.55 -5.07 -5.01
N ASN A 9 -2.20 -4.11 -5.68
CA ASN A 9 -1.60 -2.87 -6.15
C ASN A 9 -2.15 -1.71 -5.31
N PHE A 10 -1.28 -0.78 -4.92
CA PHE A 10 -1.65 0.42 -4.19
C PHE A 10 -1.22 1.66 -4.96
N MET A 11 -2.15 2.60 -5.14
CA MET A 11 -1.89 3.94 -5.66
C MET A 11 -1.94 4.94 -4.51
N ILE A 12 -0.85 5.67 -4.31
CA ILE A 12 -0.73 6.67 -3.26
C ILE A 12 -0.73 8.05 -3.90
N GLU A 13 -1.76 8.83 -3.58
CA GLU A 13 -2.02 10.15 -4.12
C GLU A 13 -1.99 11.22 -3.02
N ARG A 14 -1.54 12.41 -3.40
CA ARG A 14 -1.62 13.56 -2.50
C ARG A 14 -3.09 13.92 -2.30
N CYS A 15 -3.50 14.13 -1.06
CA CYS A 15 -4.81 14.72 -0.77
C CYS A 15 -4.70 16.25 -0.87
N GLU A 16 -5.41 16.86 -1.81
CA GLU A 16 -5.43 18.33 -1.96
C GLU A 16 -6.33 19.01 -0.91
N SER A 17 -7.38 18.32 -0.45
CA SER A 17 -8.39 18.89 0.44
C SER A 17 -8.02 18.87 1.92
N LYS A 18 -7.12 17.99 2.35
CA LYS A 18 -6.69 17.86 3.76
C LYS A 18 -5.18 17.74 3.88
N ASN A 19 -4.55 18.80 4.37
CA ASN A 19 -3.12 18.82 4.60
C ASN A 19 -2.73 17.79 5.68
N GLY A 20 -1.78 16.90 5.38
CA GLY A 20 -1.36 15.82 6.29
C GLY A 20 -2.03 14.46 6.04
N CYS A 21 -3.03 14.40 5.16
CA CYS A 21 -3.63 13.16 4.68
C CYS A 21 -3.10 12.78 3.30
N ILE A 22 -3.27 11.50 2.96
CA ILE A 22 -3.03 10.95 1.63
C ILE A 22 -4.20 10.05 1.25
N THR A 23 -4.51 10.00 -0.03
CA THR A 23 -5.49 9.06 -0.57
C THR A 23 -4.72 7.82 -1.01
N ILE A 24 -5.17 6.66 -0.53
CA ILE A 24 -4.58 5.37 -0.89
C ILE A 24 -5.66 4.58 -1.57
N ARG A 25 -5.43 4.18 -2.81
CA ARG A 25 -6.34 3.32 -3.57
C ARG A 25 -5.76 1.95 -3.77
N SER A 26 -6.60 0.94 -3.92
CA SER A 26 -6.18 -0.42 -4.22
C SER A 26 -7.19 -1.16 -5.08
N ASN A 27 -6.72 -2.20 -5.76
CA ASN A 27 -7.55 -3.23 -6.38
C ASN A 27 -8.04 -4.29 -5.36
N SER A 28 -7.57 -4.25 -4.10
CA SER A 28 -7.97 -5.20 -3.05
C SER A 28 -8.52 -4.48 -1.83
N GLN A 29 -9.82 -4.68 -1.57
CA GLN A 29 -10.48 -4.20 -0.37
C GLN A 29 -9.93 -4.89 0.90
N GLU A 30 -9.62 -6.18 0.80
CA GLU A 30 -9.12 -6.99 1.92
C GLU A 30 -7.77 -6.46 2.41
N GLU A 31 -6.86 -6.13 1.50
CA GLU A 31 -5.56 -5.57 1.88
C GLU A 31 -5.71 -4.15 2.46
N LEU A 32 -6.63 -3.33 1.95
CA LEU A 32 -6.94 -2.04 2.56
C LEU A 32 -7.48 -2.20 3.99
N HIS A 33 -8.36 -3.17 4.24
CA HIS A 33 -8.82 -3.49 5.59
C HIS A 33 -7.69 -4.01 6.49
N ARG A 34 -6.75 -4.79 5.94
CA ARG A 34 -5.61 -5.32 6.69
C ARG A 34 -4.68 -4.22 7.20
N PHE A 35 -4.38 -3.25 6.36
CA PHE A 35 -3.46 -2.14 6.70
C PHE A 35 -4.16 -0.96 7.38
N PHE A 36 -5.42 -0.71 7.04
CA PHE A 36 -6.15 0.50 7.41
C PHE A 36 -7.53 0.20 8.01
N GLY A 37 -7.74 -0.98 8.61
CA GLY A 37 -9.07 -1.48 9.01
C GLY A 37 -9.89 -0.62 9.98
N SER A 38 -9.27 0.38 10.62
CA SER A 38 -9.97 1.39 11.42
C SER A 38 -10.56 2.53 10.58
N LEU A 39 -10.22 2.61 9.30
CA LEU A 39 -10.63 3.66 8.36
C LEU A 39 -11.78 3.19 7.48
N GLU A 40 -12.62 4.15 7.10
CA GLU A 40 -13.70 3.92 6.15
C GLU A 40 -13.14 3.69 4.75
N ILE A 41 -13.56 2.59 4.12
CA ILE A 41 -13.23 2.28 2.72
C ILE A 41 -14.36 2.77 1.84
N SER A 42 -14.00 3.62 0.88
CA SER A 42 -14.89 4.07 -0.19
C SER A 42 -14.62 3.31 -1.48
N GLU A 43 -15.67 3.02 -2.23
CA GLU A 43 -15.54 2.54 -3.60
C GLU A 43 -15.20 3.68 -4.57
N SER A 44 -14.50 3.33 -5.64
CA SER A 44 -13.97 4.22 -6.65
C SER A 44 -14.37 3.69 -8.02
N ASN A 45 -14.71 4.60 -8.94
CA ASN A 45 -15.09 4.24 -10.32
C ASN A 45 -13.88 3.82 -11.19
N ASP A 46 -12.69 3.72 -10.62
CA ASP A 46 -11.48 3.27 -11.32
C ASP A 46 -11.44 1.73 -11.37
N PRO A 47 -11.42 1.12 -12.57
CA PRO A 47 -11.41 -0.35 -12.71
C PRO A 47 -10.10 -1.00 -12.23
N PHE A 48 -9.00 -0.25 -12.13
CA PHE A 48 -7.72 -0.75 -11.63
C PHE A 48 -7.52 -0.47 -10.14
N TYR A 49 -8.29 0.48 -9.58
CA TYR A 49 -8.19 0.92 -8.19
C TYR A 49 -9.58 1.18 -7.61
N SER A 50 -10.37 0.12 -7.50
CA SER A 50 -11.80 0.19 -7.17
C SER A 50 -12.09 0.54 -5.72
N PHE A 51 -11.09 0.51 -4.84
CA PHE A 51 -11.24 0.81 -3.42
C PHE A 51 -10.29 1.92 -3.00
N ALA A 52 -10.70 2.77 -2.07
CA ALA A 52 -9.90 3.88 -1.58
C ALA A 52 -10.12 4.15 -0.09
N VAL A 53 -9.04 4.57 0.58
CA VAL A 53 -9.06 5.08 1.96
C VAL A 53 -8.37 6.44 2.02
N LEU A 54 -8.82 7.26 2.96
CA LEU A 54 -8.14 8.50 3.31
C LEU A 54 -7.41 8.31 4.63
N ALA A 55 -6.08 8.20 4.57
CA ALA A 55 -5.24 7.96 5.74
C ALA A 55 -4.39 9.19 6.06
N CYS A 56 -4.06 9.38 7.34
CA CYS A 56 -2.99 10.32 7.70
C CYS A 56 -1.61 9.72 7.34
N LYS A 57 -0.60 10.58 7.21
CA LYS A 57 0.77 10.15 6.89
C LYS A 57 1.34 9.13 7.90
N GLN A 58 0.92 9.19 9.16
CA GLN A 58 1.38 8.26 10.19
C GLN A 58 0.80 6.85 10.00
N GLU A 59 -0.49 6.74 9.69
CA GLU A 59 -1.13 5.46 9.36
C GLU A 59 -0.49 4.83 8.12
N PHE A 60 -0.20 5.65 7.11
CA PHE A 60 0.54 5.19 5.94
C PHE A 60 1.94 4.70 6.26
N ALA A 61 2.70 5.44 7.09
CA ALA A 61 4.03 5.01 7.52
C ALA A 61 3.98 3.67 8.28
N ASN A 62 2.95 3.47 9.11
CA ASN A 62 2.73 2.20 9.80
C ASN A 62 2.45 1.06 8.81
N ALA A 63 1.58 1.27 7.83
CA ALA A 63 1.30 0.28 6.77
C ALA A 63 2.56 -0.09 5.99
N MET A 64 3.38 0.91 5.62
CA MET A 64 4.67 0.68 4.95
C MET A 64 5.62 -0.20 5.76
N ILE A 65 5.71 0.02 7.08
CA ILE A 65 6.55 -0.80 7.97
C ILE A 65 6.07 -2.25 7.97
N ILE A 66 4.75 -2.49 7.99
CA ILE A 66 4.19 -3.84 7.93
C ILE A 66 4.51 -4.49 6.58
N MET A 67 4.26 -3.79 5.46
CA MET A 67 4.58 -4.29 4.12
C MET A 67 6.06 -4.70 3.99
N VAL A 68 6.99 -3.90 4.51
CA VAL A 68 8.42 -4.22 4.46
C VAL A 68 8.77 -5.45 5.31
N LYS A 69 8.13 -5.62 6.47
CA LYS A 69 8.35 -6.79 7.33
C LYS A 69 7.86 -8.11 6.71
N GLU A 70 6.98 -8.03 5.72
CA GLU A 70 6.42 -9.18 5.01
C GLU A 70 7.20 -9.56 3.76
N ILE A 71 8.22 -8.79 3.39
CA ILE A 71 9.10 -9.15 2.29
C ILE A 71 9.82 -10.44 2.68
N ASP A 72 9.63 -11.47 1.88
CA ASP A 72 10.40 -12.70 2.00
C ASP A 72 11.82 -12.46 1.48
N TYR A 73 12.77 -12.35 2.40
CA TYR A 73 14.18 -12.18 2.08
C TYR A 73 14.88 -13.50 1.75
N SER A 74 14.21 -14.66 1.85
CA SER A 74 14.83 -15.95 1.55
C SER A 74 15.32 -16.03 0.10
N GLU A 75 14.56 -15.46 -0.85
CA GLU A 75 14.92 -15.37 -2.27
C GLU A 75 16.10 -14.41 -2.53
N PHE A 76 16.42 -13.51 -1.60
CA PHE A 76 17.55 -12.58 -1.74
C PHE A 76 18.90 -13.22 -1.45
N SER A 77 18.93 -14.41 -0.83
CA SER A 77 20.16 -15.15 -0.58
C SER A 77 20.85 -15.64 -1.86
N GLU A 78 20.10 -15.77 -2.97
CA GLU A 78 20.64 -16.13 -4.29
C GLU A 78 21.37 -14.96 -4.99
N PHE A 79 21.20 -13.72 -4.53
CA PHE A 79 21.85 -12.54 -5.12
C PHE A 79 23.23 -12.22 -4.50
N SER A 80 23.66 -12.94 -3.46
CA SER A 80 25.05 -12.87 -3.00
C SER A 80 25.92 -13.85 -3.80
N PHE A 81 26.84 -13.31 -4.61
CA PHE A 81 27.88 -13.97 -5.43
C PHE A 81 27.54 -14.32 -6.89
N GLN A 82 27.25 -13.30 -7.71
CA GLN A 82 27.75 -13.27 -9.09
C GLN A 82 28.51 -11.96 -9.34
N THR A 83 29.71 -11.88 -8.77
CA THR A 83 30.80 -11.13 -9.40
C THR A 83 31.64 -12.16 -10.15
N ALA A 84 31.42 -12.27 -11.47
CA ALA A 84 32.31 -12.93 -12.42
C ALA A 84 32.73 -11.90 -13.46
#